data_AF-A0A436G1U8-F1
#
_entry.id   AF-A0A436G1U8-F1
#
_cell.length_a   1.000
_cell.length_b   1.000
_cell.length_c   1.000
_cell.angle_alpha   90.00
_cell.angle_beta   90.00
_cell.angle_gamma   90.00
#
_symmetry.space_group_name_H-M   'P 1'
#
loop_
_entity.id
_entity.type
_entity.pdbx_description
1 polymer ?
#
loop_
_entity_poly.entity_id
_entity_poly.type
_entity_poly.pdbx_seq_one_letter_code
_entity_poly.pdbx_strand_id
1 'polypeptide(L)'
;MQHATPAAPAVRETLERLLASQTFGRSERARKLLRYLVEREQAGEADRLKGFSIAMDVFGKDGDFDPSTDAVVRVQAGRLRELL
;
A
#
# COMPACT_ATOMS: atom_id res chain seq x y z
N MET A 1 -15.78 -12.71 -13.23
CA MET A 1 -14.96 -11.73 -13.98
C MET A 1 -13.51 -12.10 -13.77
N GLN A 2 -12.88 -12.72 -14.77
CA GLN A 2 -11.47 -13.10 -14.71
C GLN A 2 -10.67 -11.81 -14.97
N HIS A 3 -10.22 -11.15 -13.91
CA HIS A 3 -9.29 -10.04 -14.04
C HIS A 3 -7.95 -10.65 -14.44
N ALA A 4 -7.63 -10.60 -15.74
CA ALA A 4 -6.27 -10.87 -16.19
C ALA A 4 -5.36 -9.87 -15.46
N THR A 5 -4.38 -10.36 -14.70
CA THR A 5 -3.41 -9.49 -14.04
C THR A 5 -2.73 -8.66 -15.13
N PRO A 6 -2.90 -7.33 -15.13
CA PRO A 6 -2.28 -6.47 -16.13
C PRO A 6 -0.76 -6.64 -16.12
N ALA A 7 -0.13 -6.48 -17.28
CA ALA A 7 1.32 -6.60 -17.38
C ALA A 7 2.01 -5.60 -16.43
N ALA A 8 3.04 -6.07 -15.72
CA ALA A 8 3.85 -5.29 -14.78
C ALA A 8 4.17 -3.84 -15.19
N PRO A 9 4.60 -3.55 -16.45
CA PRO A 9 4.87 -2.16 -16.86
C PRO A 9 3.63 -1.26 -16.82
N ALA A 10 2.46 -1.74 -17.28
CA ALA A 10 1.22 -0.96 -17.28
C ALA A 10 0.71 -0.67 -15.87
N VAL A 11 0.93 -1.59 -14.93
CA VAL A 11 0.62 -1.39 -13.50
C VAL A 11 1.50 -0.31 -12.91
N ARG A 12 2.81 -0.36 -13.18
CA ARG A 12 3.77 0.63 -12.69
C ARG A 12 3.48 2.03 -13.23
N GLU A 13 3.18 2.16 -14.52
CA GLU A 13 2.83 3.46 -15.12
C GLU A 13 1.55 4.04 -14.51
N THR A 14 0.52 3.22 -14.34
CA THR A 14 -0.72 3.63 -13.67
C THR A 14 -0.45 4.06 -12.22
N LEU A 15 0.36 3.31 -11.49
CA LEU A 15 0.75 3.62 -10.12
C LEU A 15 1.43 5.00 -10.04
N GLU A 16 2.46 5.25 -10.87
CA GLU A 16 3.18 6.53 -10.84
C GLU A 16 2.25 7.71 -11.16
N ARG A 17 1.34 7.55 -12.12
CA ARG A 17 0.31 8.55 -12.43
C ARG A 17 -0.62 8.81 -11.25
N LEU A 18 -1.06 7.76 -10.56
CA LEU A 18 -1.93 7.88 -9.39
C LEU A 18 -1.22 8.59 -8.24
N LEU A 19 0.04 8.22 -7.98
CA LEU A 19 0.87 8.82 -6.93
C LEU A 19 1.17 10.30 -7.24
N ALA A 20 1.36 10.67 -8.51
CA ALA A 20 1.57 12.06 -8.93
C ALA A 20 0.29 12.92 -8.91
N SER A 21 -0.89 12.31 -8.78
CA SER A 21 -2.17 13.04 -8.74
C SER A 21 -2.31 13.91 -7.49
N GLN A 22 -3.16 14.95 -7.57
CA GLN A 22 -3.45 15.82 -6.43
C GLN A 22 -4.13 15.09 -5.26
N THR A 23 -4.90 14.04 -5.55
CA THR A 23 -5.61 13.22 -4.56
C THR A 23 -4.63 12.53 -3.62
N PHE A 24 -3.59 11.91 -4.19
CA PHE A 24 -2.51 11.27 -3.42
C PHE A 24 -1.41 12.25 -3.00
N GLY A 25 -1.31 13.39 -3.70
CA GLY A 25 -0.46 14.54 -3.41
C GLY A 25 -0.44 15.02 -1.98
N ARG A 26 -1.57 14.91 -1.29
CA ARG A 26 -1.75 15.44 0.06
C ARG A 26 -1.35 14.47 1.17
N SER A 27 -1.05 13.21 0.85
CA SER A 27 -0.77 12.17 1.85
C SER A 27 0.39 11.26 1.45
N GLU A 28 1.59 11.63 1.89
CA GLU A 28 2.81 10.83 1.73
C GLU A 28 2.66 9.40 2.29
N ARG A 29 1.92 9.22 3.38
CA ARG A 29 1.65 7.90 3.96
C ARG A 29 0.78 7.03 3.05
N ALA A 30 -0.26 7.61 2.43
CA ALA A 30 -1.10 6.87 1.49
C ALA A 30 -0.32 6.49 0.23
N ARG A 31 0.55 7.39 -0.24
CA ARG A 31 1.47 7.12 -1.37
C ARG A 31 2.40 5.95 -1.08
N LYS A 32 3.08 5.96 0.07
CA LYS A 32 3.99 4.87 0.48
C LYS A 32 3.25 3.55 0.62
N LEU A 33 2.07 3.56 1.25
CA LEU A 33 1.26 2.36 1.40
C LEU A 33 0.84 1.77 0.05
N LEU A 34 0.28 2.59 -0.85
CA LEU A 34 -0.15 2.13 -2.16
C LEU A 34 1.02 1.57 -2.99
N ARG A 35 2.16 2.27 -3.00
CA ARG A 35 3.37 1.81 -3.68
C ARG A 35 3.82 0.45 -3.16
N TYR A 36 3.92 0.31 -1.83
CA TYR A 36 4.32 -0.94 -1.20
C TYR A 36 3.39 -2.11 -1.56
N LEU A 37 2.08 -1.89 -1.53
CA LEU A 37 1.09 -2.93 -1.87
C LEU A 37 1.27 -3.42 -3.32
N VAL A 38 1.40 -2.49 -4.26
CA VAL A 38 1.52 -2.81 -5.70
C VAL A 38 2.86 -3.46 -6.03
N GLU A 39 3.95 -2.99 -5.43
CA GLU A 39 5.28 -3.57 -5.66
C GLU A 39 5.38 -5.00 -5.12
N ARG A 40 4.80 -5.26 -3.94
CA ARG A 40 4.77 -6.61 -3.35
C ARG A 40 3.87 -7.56 -4.13
N GLU A 41 2.72 -7.10 -4.62
CA GLU A 41 1.84 -7.91 -5.46
C GLU A 41 2.52 -8.29 -6.77
N GLN A 42 3.17 -7.33 -7.45
CA GLN A 42 3.93 -7.62 -8.68
C GLN A 42 5.14 -8.53 -8.45
N ALA A 43 5.72 -8.53 -7.25
CA ALA A 43 6.79 -9.44 -6.87
C ALA A 43 6.28 -10.86 -6.55
N GLY A 44 4.95 -11.10 -6.57
CA GLY A 44 4.36 -12.36 -6.12
C GLY A 44 4.44 -12.57 -4.61
N GLU A 45 4.72 -11.51 -3.84
CA GLU A 45 4.86 -11.54 -2.38
C GLU A 45 3.57 -11.10 -1.67
N ALA A 46 2.40 -11.34 -2.27
CA ALA A 46 1.11 -10.95 -1.70
C ALA A 46 0.88 -11.56 -0.30
N ASP A 47 1.39 -12.77 -0.03
CA ASP A 47 1.34 -13.43 1.29
C ASP A 47 2.08 -12.66 2.39
N ARG A 48 3.01 -11.77 2.02
CA ARG A 48 3.75 -10.91 2.94
C ARG A 48 3.00 -9.61 3.28
N LEU A 49 1.89 -9.31 2.60
CA LEU A 49 1.03 -8.14 2.85
C LEU A 49 0.20 -8.29 4.13
N LYS A 50 0.87 -8.58 5.24
CA LYS A 50 0.29 -8.65 6.58
C LYS A 50 0.41 -7.29 7.25
N GLY A 51 -0.52 -7.01 8.17
CA GLY A 51 -0.52 -5.75 8.92
C GLY A 51 0.82 -5.47 9.60
N PHE A 52 1.46 -6.49 10.16
CA PHE A 52 2.77 -6.39 10.78
C PHE A 52 3.87 -5.96 9.79
N SER A 53 3.99 -6.61 8.63
CA SER A 53 4.97 -6.26 7.59
C SER A 53 4.76 -4.83 7.09
N ILE A 54 3.50 -4.41 6.89
CA ILE A 54 3.18 -3.05 6.48
C ILE A 54 3.55 -2.04 7.58
N ALA A 55 3.29 -2.36 8.84
CA ALA A 55 3.66 -1.52 9.97
C ALA A 55 5.16 -1.25 10.02
N MET A 56 5.97 -2.29 9.85
CA MET A 56 7.44 -2.14 9.83
C MET A 56 7.92 -1.45 8.55
N ASP A 57 7.61 -2.03 7.39
CA ASP A 57 8.19 -1.61 6.10
C ASP A 57 7.70 -0.22 5.64
N VAL A 58 6.45 0.15 5.98
CA VAL A 58 5.84 1.42 5.52
C VAL A 58 5.81 2.47 6.61
N PHE A 59 5.51 2.08 7.85
CA PHE A 59 5.35 3.01 8.96
C PHE A 59 6.54 3.06 9.92
N GLY A 60 7.59 2.27 9.67
CA GLY A 60 8.81 2.27 10.47
C GLY A 60 8.57 1.81 11.91
N LYS A 61 7.59 0.93 12.13
CA LYS A 61 7.32 0.35 13.44
C LYS A 61 8.35 -0.75 13.76
N ASP A 62 8.65 -0.91 15.03
CA ASP A 62 9.58 -1.91 15.52
C ASP A 62 8.89 -3.25 15.82
N GLY A 63 9.68 -4.25 16.23
CA GLY A 63 9.19 -5.61 16.53
C GLY A 63 8.13 -5.69 17.63
N ASP A 64 8.03 -4.67 18.48
CA ASP A 64 7.00 -4.53 19.52
C ASP A 64 5.65 -4.02 19.00
N PHE A 65 5.48 -3.88 17.68
CA PHE A 65 4.21 -3.47 17.09
C PHE A 65 3.10 -4.49 17.35
N ASP A 66 2.10 -4.08 18.12
CA ASP A 66 0.88 -4.84 18.33
C ASP A 66 -0.30 -4.25 17.50
N PRO A 67 -0.83 -4.99 16.51
CA PRO A 67 -1.93 -4.51 15.69
C PRO A 67 -3.26 -4.41 16.44
N SER A 68 -3.37 -4.95 17.66
CA SER A 68 -4.59 -4.86 18.48
C SER A 68 -4.72 -3.47 19.11
N THR A 69 -3.59 -2.90 19.54
CA THR A 69 -3.47 -1.60 20.22
C THR A 69 -3.11 -0.46 19.27
N ASP A 70 -2.35 -0.72 18.21
CA ASP A 70 -1.99 0.28 17.20
C ASP A 70 -2.73 0.03 15.88
N ALA A 71 -3.68 0.92 15.59
CA ALA A 71 -4.51 0.86 14.40
C ALA A 71 -3.92 1.56 13.18
N VAL A 72 -2.65 1.99 13.18
CA VAL A 72 -2.06 2.81 12.10
C VAL A 72 -2.28 2.20 10.71
N VAL A 73 -2.06 0.90 10.57
CA VAL A 73 -2.24 0.20 9.30
C VAL A 73 -3.70 0.22 8.85
N ARG A 74 -4.63 -0.07 9.77
CA ARG A 74 -6.07 -0.05 9.48
C ARG A 74 -6.54 1.34 9.08
N VAL A 75 -6.12 2.38 9.80
CA VAL A 75 -6.48 3.78 9.54
C VAL A 75 -5.93 4.24 8.18
N GLN A 76 -4.66 3.97 7.89
CA GLN A 76 -4.07 4.36 6.61
C GLN A 76 -4.64 3.56 5.44
N ALA A 77 -4.98 2.28 5.64
CA ALA A 77 -5.70 1.48 4.63
C ALA A 77 -7.11 2.01 4.38
N GLY A 78 -7.83 2.44 5.43
CA GLY A 78 -9.13 3.10 5.32
C GLY A 78 -9.02 4.39 4.50
N ARG A 79 -8.09 5.27 4.88
CA ARG A 79 -7.85 6.52 4.17
C ARG A 79 -7.41 6.31 2.72
N LEU A 80 -6.61 5.27 2.46
CA LEU A 80 -6.22 4.89 1.11
C LEU A 80 -7.45 4.53 0.26
N ARG A 81 -8.41 3.79 0.81
CA ARG A 81 -9.66 3.44 0.11
C ARG A 81 -10.55 4.65 -0.15
N GLU A 82 -10.56 5.66 0.73
CA GLU A 82 -11.30 6.91 0.49
C GLU A 82 -10.72 7.77 -0.63
N LEU A 83 -9.45 7.54 -1.00
CA LEU A 83 -8.76 8.27 -2.07
C LEU A 83 -8.85 7.56 -3.44
N LEU A 84 -9.28 6.30 -3.46
CA LEU A 84 -9.49 5.48 -4.66
C LEU A 84 -10.92 5.64 -5.18
#